data_AF-A0AAV8XFS0-F1
#
_entry.id   AF-A0AAV8XFS0-F1
#
_cell.length_a   1.000
_cell.length_b   1.000
_cell.length_c   1.000
_cell.angle_alpha   90.00
_cell.angle_beta   90.00
_cell.angle_gamma   90.00
#
_symmetry.space_group_name_H-M   'P 1'
#
loop_
_entity.id
_entity.type
_entity.pdbx_description
1 polymer ?
#
loop_
_entity_poly.entity_id
_entity_poly.type
_entity_poly.pdbx_seq_one_letter_code
_entity_poly.pdbx_strand_id
1 'polypeptide(L)'
;MNCLLIFDHLNDIVYTKYNEKFSKHINDFAVTQGLLTESPTECKIECDIIVQIFSPIITSHRIMNCQFGNSYSFIQCEDDLTIFFNEYMGYLFVAIGN
;
A
#
# COMPACT_ATOMS: atom_id res chain seq x y z
N MET A 1 -1.33 0.51 -12.96
CA MET A 1 -0.26 -0.26 -12.25
C MET A 1 -0.96 -1.18 -11.27
N ASN A 2 -0.80 -2.51 -11.32
CA ASN A 2 -1.70 -3.42 -10.58
C ASN A 2 -1.00 -4.00 -9.34
N CYS A 3 -1.52 -3.68 -8.16
CA CYS A 3 -1.08 -4.20 -6.87
C CYS A 3 -2.30 -4.55 -6.00
N LEU A 4 -2.17 -5.60 -5.18
CA LEU A 4 -3.08 -5.97 -4.12
C LEU A 4 -2.26 -6.26 -2.87
N LEU A 5 -2.54 -5.50 -1.81
CA LEU A 5 -1.98 -5.66 -0.48
C LEU A 5 -3.13 -6.01 0.47
N ILE A 6 -2.87 -6.92 1.40
CA ILE A 6 -3.82 -7.23 2.47
C ILE A 6 -3.11 -7.00 3.78
N PHE A 7 -3.71 -6.14 4.60
CA PHE A 7 -3.26 -5.83 5.94
C PHE A 7 -4.20 -6.47 6.94
N ASP A 8 -3.68 -6.96 8.05
CA ASP A 8 -4.49 -7.35 9.18
C ASP A 8 -4.87 -6.14 10.07
N HIS A 9 -5.51 -6.43 11.19
CA HIS A 9 -5.94 -5.45 12.18
C HIS A 9 -4.78 -4.76 12.92
N LEU A 10 -3.57 -5.31 12.89
CA LEU A 10 -2.35 -4.72 13.46
C LEU A 10 -1.56 -3.90 12.43
N ASN A 11 -2.07 -3.80 11.20
CA ASN A 11 -1.40 -3.19 10.03
C ASN A 11 -0.19 -3.98 9.53
N ASP A 12 -0.10 -5.26 9.86
CA ASP A 12 0.90 -6.14 9.30
C ASP A 12 0.42 -6.69 7.96
N ILE A 13 1.37 -6.90 7.05
CA ILE A 13 1.07 -7.44 5.72
C ILE A 13 0.90 -8.96 5.81
N VAL A 14 -0.26 -9.44 5.40
CA VAL A 14 -0.55 -10.88 5.32
C VAL A 14 -0.49 -11.41 3.90
N TYR A 15 -0.61 -10.54 2.89
CA TYR A 15 -0.52 -10.93 1.49
C TYR A 15 -0.11 -9.77 0.58
N THR A 16 0.69 -10.08 -0.44
CA THR A 16 1.11 -9.15 -1.48
C THR A 16 1.01 -9.78 -2.86
N LYS A 17 0.42 -9.08 -3.81
CA LYS A 17 0.47 -9.42 -5.24
C LYS A 17 0.67 -8.15 -6.04
N TYR A 18 1.74 -8.06 -6.79
CA TYR A 18 2.08 -6.89 -7.59
C TYR A 18 2.79 -7.30 -8.87
N ASN A 19 2.83 -6.39 -9.85
CA ASN A 19 3.62 -6.57 -11.05
C ASN A 19 5.05 -6.01 -10.87
N GLU A 20 5.96 -6.39 -11.78
CA GLU A 20 7.37 -5.96 -11.73
C GLU A 20 7.54 -4.44 -11.85
N LYS A 21 6.63 -3.77 -12.57
CA LYS A 21 6.64 -2.31 -12.69
C LYS A 21 6.40 -1.64 -11.33
N PHE A 22 5.44 -2.14 -10.56
CA PHE A 22 5.14 -1.66 -9.22
C PHE A 22 6.31 -1.92 -8.27
N SER A 23 6.88 -3.13 -8.27
CA SER A 23 8.00 -3.44 -7.36
C SER A 23 9.22 -2.59 -7.63
N LYS A 24 9.56 -2.37 -8.90
CA LYS A 24 10.66 -1.48 -9.26
C LYS A 24 10.41 -0.05 -8.78
N HIS A 25 9.21 0.46 -9.04
CA HIS A 25 8.84 1.82 -8.61
C HIS A 25 8.89 2.00 -7.09
N ILE A 26 8.38 1.03 -6.32
CA ILE A 26 8.42 1.08 -4.85
C ILE A 26 9.86 0.98 -4.33
N ASN A 27 10.71 0.13 -4.90
CA ASN A 27 12.11 0.04 -4.50
C ASN A 27 12.88 1.34 -4.81
N ASP A 28 12.69 1.93 -5.99
CA ASP A 28 13.29 3.21 -6.35
C ASP A 28 12.79 4.34 -5.42
N PHE A 29 11.51 4.32 -5.06
CA PHE A 29 10.92 5.24 -4.09
C PHE A 29 11.51 5.03 -2.69
N ALA A 30 11.67 3.79 -2.25
CA ALA A 30 12.26 3.44 -0.95
C ALA A 30 13.71 3.95 -0.82
N VAL A 31 14.51 3.85 -1.89
CA VAL A 31 15.85 4.45 -1.94
C VAL A 31 15.77 5.97 -1.80
N THR A 32 14.85 6.61 -2.52
CA THR A 32 14.63 8.07 -2.45
C THR A 32 14.20 8.53 -1.04
N GLN A 33 13.44 7.70 -0.32
CA GLN A 33 13.03 7.94 1.06
C GLN A 33 14.11 7.55 2.10
N GLY A 34 15.27 7.03 1.68
CA GLY A 34 16.34 6.58 2.57
C GLY A 34 16.02 5.30 3.35
N LEU A 35 15.00 4.55 2.94
CA LEU A 35 14.65 3.24 3.52
C LEU A 35 15.57 2.12 3.01
N LEU A 36 16.15 2.31 1.83
CA LEU A 36 17.14 1.44 1.21
C LEU A 36 18.37 2.24 0.78
N THR A 37 19.55 1.60 0.82
CA THR A 37 20.79 2.21 0.31
C THR A 37 20.90 2.12 -1.21
N GLU A 38 20.43 1.02 -1.80
CA GLU A 38 20.44 0.76 -3.23
C GLU A 38 19.19 0.00 -3.64
N SER A 39 18.77 0.14 -4.91
CA SER A 39 17.62 -0.59 -5.42
C SER A 39 18.00 -2.06 -5.63
N PRO A 40 17.23 -3.02 -5.08
CA PRO A 40 17.56 -4.43 -5.21
C PRO A 40 17.54 -4.85 -6.68
N THR A 41 18.46 -5.74 -7.06
CA THR A 41 18.44 -6.35 -8.40
C THR A 41 17.24 -7.27 -8.58
N GLU A 42 16.70 -7.81 -7.49
CA GLU A 42 15.48 -8.62 -7.49
C GLU A 42 14.22 -7.74 -7.50
N CYS A 43 13.22 -8.10 -8.31
CA CYS A 43 11.91 -7.44 -8.34
C CYS A 43 11.00 -7.83 -7.15
N LYS A 44 11.59 -8.02 -5.97
CA LYS A 44 10.86 -8.31 -4.73
C LYS A 44 10.94 -7.09 -3.81
N ILE A 45 9.84 -6.82 -3.12
CA ILE A 45 9.76 -5.76 -2.13
C ILE A 45 9.74 -6.42 -0.76
N GLU A 46 10.53 -5.91 0.18
CA GLU A 46 10.47 -6.35 1.57
C GLU A 46 9.17 -5.85 2.22
N CYS A 47 8.55 -6.67 3.07
CA CYS A 47 7.27 -6.31 3.70
C CYS A 47 7.39 -5.04 4.56
N ASP A 48 8.51 -4.88 5.27
CA ASP A 48 8.77 -3.71 6.12
C ASP A 48 8.76 -2.39 5.32
N ILE A 49 9.29 -2.42 4.09
CA ILE A 49 9.28 -1.28 3.17
C ILE A 49 7.84 -0.92 2.78
N ILE A 50 7.02 -1.93 2.44
CA ILE A 50 5.62 -1.71 2.12
C ILE A 50 4.88 -1.16 3.33
N VAL A 51 5.07 -1.73 4.53
CA VAL A 51 4.45 -1.24 5.76
C VAL A 51 4.84 0.22 6.00
N GLN A 52 6.12 0.58 5.90
CA GLN A 52 6.58 1.96 6.12
C GLN A 52 5.99 2.95 5.12
N ILE A 53 6.01 2.62 3.82
CA ILE A 53 5.49 3.49 2.76
C ILE A 53 3.97 3.67 2.88
N PHE A 54 3.24 2.60 3.17
CA PHE A 54 1.78 2.63 3.20
C PHE A 54 1.19 2.98 4.58
N SER A 55 1.97 2.94 5.67
CA SER A 55 1.49 3.27 7.02
C SER A 55 0.69 4.58 7.11
N PRO A 56 1.11 5.70 6.48
CA PRO A 56 0.35 6.94 6.56
C PRO A 56 -1.05 6.85 5.95
N ILE A 57 -1.19 6.22 4.77
CA ILE A 57 -2.48 6.13 4.07
C ILE A 57 -3.42 5.11 4.74
N ILE A 58 -2.87 3.99 5.22
CA ILE A 58 -3.62 2.99 5.98
C ILE A 58 -4.13 3.57 7.29
N THR A 59 -3.27 4.28 8.02
CA THR A 59 -3.63 4.93 9.28
C THR A 59 -4.72 5.98 9.05
N SER A 60 -4.58 6.81 8.02
CA SER A 60 -5.60 7.78 7.62
C SER A 60 -6.95 7.10 7.35
N HIS A 61 -6.96 6.05 6.53
CA HIS A 61 -8.19 5.30 6.22
C HIS A 61 -8.85 4.74 7.50
N ARG A 62 -8.07 4.11 8.38
CA ARG A 62 -8.59 3.53 9.63
C ARG A 62 -9.13 4.59 10.59
N ILE A 63 -8.48 5.75 10.71
CA ILE A 63 -8.99 6.87 11.50
C ILE A 63 -10.34 7.33 10.95
N MET A 64 -10.43 7.53 9.63
CA MET A 64 -11.67 7.94 8.97
C MET A 64 -12.80 6.93 9.16
N ASN A 65 -12.50 5.63 9.11
CA ASN A 65 -13.48 4.58 9.36
C ASN A 65 -13.89 4.53 10.85
N CYS A 66 -12.94 4.38 11.78
CA CYS A 66 -13.22 4.09 13.18
C CYS A 66 -13.68 5.31 14.00
N GLN A 67 -13.13 6.50 13.75
CA GLN A 67 -13.42 7.69 14.55
C GLN A 67 -14.54 8.55 13.97
N PHE A 68 -14.64 8.59 12.65
CA PHE A 68 -15.58 9.48 11.96
C PHE A 68 -16.74 8.76 11.29
N GLY A 69 -16.71 7.42 11.21
CA GLY A 69 -17.71 6.62 10.49
C GLY A 69 -17.79 6.99 9.01
N ASN A 70 -16.71 7.56 8.46
CA ASN A 70 -16.65 8.12 7.12
C ASN A 70 -15.50 7.49 6.33
N SER A 71 -15.61 6.18 6.08
CA SER A 71 -14.66 5.45 5.25
C SER A 71 -14.83 5.83 3.79
N TYR A 72 -13.74 6.23 3.14
CA TYR A 72 -13.70 6.33 1.67
C TYR A 72 -13.37 4.97 1.05
N SER A 73 -14.01 4.64 -0.07
CA SER A 73 -13.78 3.37 -0.77
C SER A 73 -12.60 3.44 -1.75
N PHE A 74 -12.22 4.65 -2.20
CA PHE A 74 -11.07 4.83 -3.07
C PHE A 74 -10.49 6.25 -2.99
N ILE A 75 -9.27 6.41 -3.47
CA ILE A 75 -8.59 7.67 -3.72
C ILE A 75 -8.13 7.64 -5.18
N GLN A 76 -8.56 8.63 -5.97
CA GLN A 76 -8.10 8.80 -7.35
C GLN A 76 -7.04 9.91 -7.40
N CYS A 77 -5.88 9.59 -7.97
CA CYS A 77 -4.77 10.51 -8.19
C CYS A 77 -4.86 11.17 -9.58
N GLU A 78 -4.04 12.21 -9.81
CA GLU A 78 -4.06 13.02 -11.04
C GLU A 78 -3.74 12.22 -12.33
N ASP A 79 -3.03 11.09 -12.22
CA ASP A 79 -2.63 10.23 -13.36
C ASP A 79 -3.57 9.02 -13.59
N ASP A 80 -4.85 9.14 -13.24
CA ASP A 80 -5.85 8.05 -13.25
C ASP A 80 -5.49 6.83 -12.36
N LEU A 81 -4.42 6.93 -11.57
CA LEU A 81 -4.06 5.93 -10.58
C LEU A 81 -5.10 5.97 -9.47
N THR A 82 -5.75 4.84 -9.22
CA THR A 82 -6.76 4.69 -8.19
C THR A 82 -6.30 3.69 -7.13
N ILE A 83 -6.41 4.10 -5.87
CA ILE A 83 -6.18 3.26 -4.70
C ILE A 83 -7.55 2.92 -4.11
N PHE A 84 -7.92 1.65 -4.12
CA PHE A 84 -9.16 1.13 -3.57
C PHE A 84 -8.93 0.55 -2.18
N PHE A 85 -9.90 0.76 -1.30
CA PHE A 85 -9.91 0.26 0.07
C PHE A 85 -11.18 -0.56 0.30
N ASN A 86 -11.04 -1.75 0.87
CA ASN A 86 -12.16 -2.56 1.29
C ASN A 86 -11.81 -3.32 2.56
N GLU A 87 -12.68 -3.29 3.56
CA GLU A 87 -12.46 -3.95 4.83
C GLU A 87 -13.39 -5.16 4.96
N TYR A 88 -12.81 -6.34 5.21
CA TYR A 88 -13.56 -7.58 5.35
C TYR A 88 -12.98 -8.44 6.46
N MET A 89 -13.81 -8.81 7.45
CA MET A 89 -13.42 -9.64 8.60
C MET A 89 -12.17 -9.12 9.34
N GLY A 90 -12.00 -7.80 9.44
CA GLY A 90 -10.86 -7.16 10.09
C GLY A 90 -9.58 -7.07 9.23
N TYR A 91 -9.63 -7.54 7.99
CA TYR A 91 -8.56 -7.36 7.01
C TYR A 91 -8.87 -6.19 6.10
N LEU A 92 -7.87 -5.34 5.87
CA LEU A 92 -7.94 -4.24 4.93
C LEU A 92 -7.29 -4.63 3.61
N PHE A 93 -8.10 -4.69 2.57
CA PHE A 93 -7.69 -4.91 1.19
C PHE A 93 -7.39 -3.57 0.55
N VAL A 94 -6.19 -3.46 -0.01
CA VAL A 94 -5.73 -2.26 -0.72
C VAL A 94 -5.33 -2.68 -2.12
N ALA A 95 -6.12 -2.25 -3.09
CA ALA A 95 -5.82 -2.48 -4.49
C ALA A 95 -5.37 -1.17 -5.15
N ILE A 96 -4.33 -1.23 -5.96
CA ILE A 96 -3.82 -0.08 -6.71
C ILE A 96 -3.90 -0.48 -8.18
N GLY A 97 -4.50 0.39 -8.99
CA GLY A 97 -4.83 0.13 -10.39
C GLY A 97 -5.03 1.43 -11.16
N ASN A 98 -4.93 1.36 -12.49
CA ASN A 98 -5.55 2.34 -13.37
C ASN A 98 -6.64 1.59 -14.15
#